data_AF-A0A2P6QLX2-F1
#
_entry.id   AF-A0A2P6QLX2-F1
#
_cell.length_a   1.000
_cell.length_b   1.000
_cell.length_c   1.000
_cell.angle_alpha   90.00
_cell.angle_beta   90.00
_cell.angle_gamma   90.00
#
_symmetry.space_group_name_H-M   'P 1'
#
loop_
_entity.id
_entity.type
_entity.pdbx_description
1 polymer ?
#
loop_
_entity_poly.entity_id
_entity_poly.type
_entity_poly.pdbx_seq_one_letter_code
_entity_poly.pdbx_strand_id
1 'polypeptide(L)'
;MRWSYVSCFWNVAVRREPPESTILLGQRFCMINRIHQENFEKCFVQQYSMIHRLETNKLRNVAKFFAHLLGTDALPWHCLAYIRLTEEDTTSSSRIFIKTLFQELSEHLGIRLLNERLTDPAMQDSFKSIFPRDNPKNTRFAINFFTSIGLAGITENLREYENTRTEYDFLENGDCSALINPY
;
A
#
# COMPACT_ATOMS: atom_id res chain seq x y z
N MET A 1 16.30 -12.66 24.40
CA MET A 1 16.28 -13.82 23.46
C MET A 1 15.20 -13.74 22.35
N ARG A 2 14.52 -12.60 22.09
CA ARG A 2 13.25 -12.58 21.30
C ARG A 2 13.30 -11.91 19.92
N TRP A 3 14.42 -11.26 19.56
CA TRP A 3 14.60 -10.52 18.28
C TRP A 3 15.44 -11.28 17.24
N SER A 4 16.16 -12.32 17.65
CA SER A 4 17.12 -13.04 16.80
C SER A 4 16.43 -13.85 15.69
N TYR A 5 15.28 -14.48 15.95
CA TYR A 5 14.61 -15.30 14.94
C TYR A 5 13.95 -14.47 13.83
N VAL A 6 13.24 -13.39 14.16
CA VAL A 6 12.63 -12.51 13.14
C VAL A 6 13.70 -11.80 12.34
N SER A 7 14.77 -11.29 12.98
CA SER A 7 15.89 -10.67 12.26
C SER A 7 16.69 -11.66 11.40
N CYS A 8 16.87 -12.91 11.84
CA CYS A 8 17.57 -13.93 11.07
C CYS A 8 16.72 -14.49 9.92
N PHE A 9 15.42 -14.70 10.17
CA PHE A 9 14.44 -15.05 9.14
C PHE A 9 14.30 -13.95 8.09
N TRP A 10 14.24 -12.70 8.54
CA TRP A 10 14.21 -11.51 7.69
C TRP A 10 15.48 -11.37 6.86
N ASN A 11 16.66 -11.58 7.44
CA ASN A 11 17.91 -11.57 6.69
C ASN A 11 17.97 -12.66 5.60
N VAL A 12 17.28 -13.79 5.76
CA VAL A 12 17.19 -14.84 4.74
C VAL A 12 16.13 -14.50 3.68
N ALA A 13 14.94 -14.07 4.10
CA ALA A 13 13.82 -13.69 3.22
C ALA A 13 14.11 -12.45 2.35
N VAL A 14 14.97 -11.54 2.82
CA VAL A 14 15.39 -10.34 2.08
C VAL A 14 16.53 -10.62 1.09
N ARG A 15 17.36 -11.64 1.30
CA ARG A 15 18.56 -11.88 0.49
C ARG A 15 18.34 -12.70 -0.79
N ARG A 16 17.28 -13.52 -0.84
CA ARG A 16 16.85 -14.28 -2.04
C ARG A 16 15.33 -14.18 -2.16
N GLU A 17 14.78 -14.40 -3.36
CA GLU A 17 13.32 -14.50 -3.51
C GLU A 17 12.80 -15.51 -2.48
N PRO A 18 11.89 -15.10 -1.58
CA PRO A 18 11.47 -15.97 -0.49
C PRO A 18 10.73 -17.16 -1.11
N PRO A 19 11.20 -18.41 -0.90
CA PRO A 19 10.43 -19.56 -1.35
C PRO A 19 9.06 -19.53 -0.66
N GLU A 20 8.01 -20.02 -1.33
CA GLU A 20 6.63 -20.03 -0.78
C GLU A 20 6.57 -20.59 0.66
N SER A 21 7.42 -21.57 0.96
CA SER A 21 7.58 -22.15 2.30
C SER A 21 7.90 -21.11 3.40
N THR A 22 8.65 -20.05 3.07
CA THR A 22 9.00 -18.95 3.97
C THR A 22 7.78 -18.08 4.23
N ILE A 23 7.04 -17.74 3.18
CA ILE A 23 5.81 -16.94 3.29
C ILE A 23 4.77 -17.65 4.17
N LEU A 24 4.54 -18.95 3.92
CA LEU A 24 3.63 -19.79 4.70
C LEU A 24 4.07 -19.95 6.17
N LEU A 25 5.39 -19.98 6.43
CA LEU A 25 5.90 -20.04 7.79
C LEU A 25 5.66 -18.73 8.55
N GLY A 26 5.85 -17.57 7.88
CA GLY A 26 5.53 -16.26 8.43
C GLY A 26 4.06 -16.13 8.80
N GLN A 27 3.17 -16.55 7.89
CA GLN A 27 1.73 -16.61 8.12
C GLN A 27 1.37 -17.44 9.36
N ARG A 28 1.92 -18.65 9.47
CA ARG A 28 1.70 -19.54 10.63
C ARG A 28 2.17 -18.88 11.93
N PHE A 29 3.34 -18.24 11.94
CA PHE A 29 3.81 -17.55 13.15
C PHE A 29 2.86 -16.44 13.61
N CYS A 30 2.37 -15.62 12.69
CA CYS A 30 1.40 -14.57 13.00
C CYS A 30 0.09 -15.14 13.57
N MET A 31 -0.41 -16.24 12.99
CA MET A 31 -1.68 -16.86 13.40
C MET A 31 -1.59 -17.61 14.74
N ILE A 32 -0.41 -18.10 15.12
CA ILE A 32 -0.21 -18.86 16.37
C ILE A 32 -0.12 -17.93 17.59
N ASN A 33 0.52 -16.76 17.47
CA ASN A 33 0.75 -15.88 18.61
C ASN A 33 0.71 -14.40 18.21
N ARG A 34 -0.14 -13.64 18.90
CA ARG A 34 -0.26 -12.18 18.75
C ARG A 34 1.08 -11.45 18.90
N ILE A 35 1.99 -11.96 19.72
CA ILE A 35 3.35 -11.39 19.89
C ILE A 35 4.13 -11.45 18.58
N HIS A 36 3.97 -12.50 17.77
CA HIS A 36 4.62 -12.57 16.46
C HIS A 36 3.99 -11.58 15.48
N GLN A 37 2.66 -11.47 15.45
CA GLN A 37 1.97 -10.46 14.64
C GLN A 37 2.45 -9.03 14.95
N GLU A 38 2.53 -8.65 16.23
CA GLU A 38 3.06 -7.33 16.65
C GLU A 38 4.53 -7.12 16.24
N ASN A 39 5.34 -8.18 16.26
CA ASN A 39 6.73 -8.10 15.81
C ASN A 39 6.83 -7.93 14.29
N PHE A 40 5.95 -8.57 13.52
CA PHE A 40 5.89 -8.38 12.06
C PHE A 40 5.36 -7.00 11.69
N GLU A 41 4.41 -6.46 12.44
CA GLU A 41 3.98 -5.06 12.31
C GLU A 41 5.13 -4.09 12.56
N LYS A 42 5.86 -4.26 13.67
CA LYS A 42 7.07 -3.45 13.94
C LYS A 42 8.11 -3.58 12.84
N CYS A 43 8.28 -4.79 12.30
CA CYS A 43 9.17 -5.03 11.18
C CYS A 43 8.70 -4.25 9.94
N PHE A 44 7.41 -4.28 9.59
CA PHE A 44 6.86 -3.51 8.48
C PHE A 44 7.22 -2.02 8.57
N VAL A 45 6.99 -1.40 9.72
CA VAL A 45 7.29 0.03 9.95
C VAL A 45 8.79 0.32 9.83
N GLN A 46 9.63 -0.53 10.45
CA GLN A 46 11.08 -0.39 10.38
C GLN A 46 11.59 -0.51 8.94
N GLN A 47 11.05 -1.45 8.17
CA GLN A 47 11.49 -1.69 6.79
C GLN A 47 11.03 -0.58 5.86
N TYR A 48 9.80 -0.10 6.02
CA TYR A 48 9.30 1.02 5.24
C TYR A 48 10.10 2.32 5.52
N SER A 49 10.49 2.58 6.77
CA SER A 49 11.32 3.77 7.08
C SER A 49 12.72 3.73 6.45
N MET A 50 13.28 2.54 6.24
CA MET A 50 14.61 2.34 5.63
C MET A 50 14.55 1.93 4.15
N ILE A 51 13.38 2.06 3.51
CA ILE A 51 13.12 1.51 2.17
C ILE A 51 14.02 2.07 1.09
N HIS A 52 14.43 3.33 1.23
CA HIS A 52 15.35 4.02 0.33
C HIS A 52 16.76 3.39 0.30
N ARG A 53 17.12 2.59 1.32
CA ARG A 53 18.42 1.90 1.39
C ARG A 53 18.41 0.50 0.76
N LEU A 54 17.24 0.00 0.37
CA LEU A 54 17.09 -1.33 -0.20
C LEU A 54 17.21 -1.26 -1.73
N GLU A 55 17.90 -2.26 -2.28
CA GLU A 55 18.00 -2.45 -3.74
C GLU A 55 16.67 -2.99 -4.31
N THR A 56 16.44 -2.73 -5.61
CA THR A 56 15.18 -3.05 -6.32
C THR A 56 14.65 -4.46 -6.08
N ASN A 57 15.51 -5.48 -6.12
CA ASN A 57 15.07 -6.88 -5.94
C ASN A 57 14.60 -7.14 -4.50
N LYS A 58 15.27 -6.53 -3.52
CA LYS A 58 14.89 -6.64 -2.11
C LYS A 58 13.56 -5.96 -1.83
N LEU A 59 13.33 -4.80 -2.44
CA LEU A 59 12.04 -4.10 -2.37
C LEU A 59 10.88 -4.99 -2.84
N ARG A 60 11.05 -5.65 -3.98
CA ARG A 60 10.04 -6.55 -4.54
C ARG A 60 9.78 -7.75 -3.62
N ASN A 61 10.83 -8.39 -3.13
CA ASN A 61 10.70 -9.55 -2.23
C ASN A 61 9.97 -9.19 -0.92
N VAL A 62 10.33 -8.05 -0.34
CA VAL A 62 9.71 -7.54 0.90
C VAL A 62 8.24 -7.17 0.67
N ALA A 63 7.92 -6.55 -0.47
CA ALA A 63 6.56 -6.23 -0.84
C ALA A 63 5.69 -7.49 -1.01
N LYS A 64 6.17 -8.49 -1.77
CA LYS A 64 5.46 -9.77 -1.96
C LYS A 64 5.17 -10.47 -0.64
N PHE A 65 6.16 -10.51 0.26
CA PHE A 65 6.01 -11.13 1.58
C PHE A 65 4.89 -10.46 2.40
N PHE A 66 4.90 -9.12 2.49
CA PHE A 66 3.87 -8.41 3.25
C PHE A 66 2.50 -8.43 2.57
N ALA A 67 2.44 -8.40 1.24
CA ALA A 67 1.19 -8.56 0.50
C ALA A 67 0.51 -9.90 0.83
N HIS A 68 1.27 -11.00 0.89
CA HIS A 68 0.71 -12.29 1.29
C HIS A 68 0.18 -12.30 2.72
N LEU A 69 0.92 -11.71 3.66
CA LEU A 69 0.48 -11.65 5.07
C LEU A 69 -0.79 -10.81 5.23
N LEU A 70 -0.93 -9.70 4.50
CA LEU A 70 -2.14 -8.87 4.48
C LEU A 70 -3.30 -9.59 3.79
N GLY A 71 -3.06 -10.23 2.64
CA GLY A 71 -4.07 -10.96 1.88
C GLY A 71 -4.62 -12.21 2.59
N THR A 72 -3.87 -12.77 3.54
CA THR A 72 -4.29 -13.91 4.38
C THR A 72 -4.81 -13.51 5.76
N ASP A 73 -5.04 -12.22 6.00
CA ASP A 73 -5.44 -11.64 7.29
C ASP A 73 -4.49 -12.02 8.45
N ALA A 74 -3.24 -12.38 8.14
CA ALA A 74 -2.21 -12.70 9.13
C ALA A 74 -1.61 -11.45 9.75
N LEU A 75 -1.55 -10.36 8.98
CA LEU A 75 -1.15 -9.02 9.44
C LEU A 75 -2.34 -8.06 9.31
N PRO A 76 -2.59 -7.21 10.31
CA PRO A 76 -3.70 -6.27 10.24
C PRO A 76 -3.41 -5.14 9.25
N TRP A 77 -4.45 -4.71 8.53
CA TRP A 77 -4.34 -3.75 7.43
C TRP A 77 -3.99 -2.32 7.87
N HIS A 78 -4.12 -1.99 9.15
CA HIS A 78 -3.72 -0.67 9.68
C HIS A 78 -2.22 -0.40 9.52
N CYS A 79 -1.40 -1.43 9.25
CA CYS A 79 0.02 -1.26 8.92
C CYS A 79 0.22 -0.39 7.66
N LEU A 80 -0.78 -0.32 6.77
CA LEU A 80 -0.72 0.52 5.56
C LEU A 80 -0.74 2.03 5.89
N ALA A 81 -1.14 2.44 7.11
CA ALA A 81 -1.14 3.83 7.54
C ALA A 81 0.24 4.51 7.54
N TYR A 82 1.31 3.72 7.58
CA TYR A 82 2.68 4.22 7.52
C TYR A 82 3.12 4.59 6.09
N ILE A 83 2.37 4.16 5.07
CA ILE A 83 2.63 4.50 3.67
C ILE A 83 2.00 5.86 3.37
N ARG A 84 2.78 6.77 2.80
CA ARG A 84 2.32 8.08 2.30
C ARG A 84 2.51 8.14 0.80
N LEU A 85 1.42 8.40 0.08
CA LEU A 85 1.41 8.50 -1.38
C LEU A 85 1.19 9.97 -1.79
N THR A 86 2.22 10.78 -1.59
CA THR A 86 2.28 12.20 -1.99
C THR A 86 3.47 12.43 -2.92
N GLU A 87 3.44 13.48 -3.73
CA GLU A 87 4.56 13.79 -4.64
C GLU A 87 5.86 14.06 -3.86
N GLU A 88 5.77 14.69 -2.69
CA GLU A 88 6.90 15.11 -1.86
C GLU A 88 7.53 13.94 -1.08
N ASP A 89 6.73 13.02 -0.52
CA ASP A 89 7.24 11.93 0.33
C ASP A 89 7.58 10.66 -0.45
N THR A 90 7.10 10.52 -1.69
CA THR A 90 7.21 9.26 -2.45
C THR A 90 8.51 9.18 -3.27
N THR A 91 9.52 8.51 -2.69
CA THR A 91 10.78 8.18 -3.39
C THR A 91 10.63 7.06 -4.42
N SER A 92 11.57 6.93 -5.36
CA SER A 92 11.59 5.83 -6.36
C SER A 92 11.51 4.43 -5.73
N SER A 93 12.18 4.22 -4.59
CA SER A 93 12.12 2.94 -3.85
C SER A 93 10.72 2.69 -3.28
N SER A 94 10.08 3.73 -2.74
CA SER A 94 8.70 3.65 -2.24
C SER A 94 7.73 3.32 -3.38
N ARG A 95 7.90 3.92 -4.57
CA ARG A 95 7.08 3.61 -5.76
C ARG A 95 7.18 2.13 -6.14
N ILE A 96 8.39 1.57 -6.17
CA ILE A 96 8.61 0.15 -6.50
C ILE A 96 7.91 -0.74 -5.46
N PHE A 97 8.08 -0.43 -4.18
CA PHE A 97 7.47 -1.21 -3.11
C PHE A 97 5.95 -1.16 -3.14
N ILE A 98 5.35 0.03 -3.18
CA ILE A 98 3.89 0.21 -3.19
C ILE A 98 3.31 -0.45 -4.45
N LYS A 99 3.95 -0.28 -5.61
CA LYS A 99 3.55 -0.95 -6.85
C LYS A 99 3.49 -2.46 -6.67
N THR A 100 4.58 -3.08 -6.22
CA THR A 100 4.63 -4.54 -6.05
C THR A 100 3.65 -5.02 -4.97
N LEU A 101 3.50 -4.27 -3.87
CA LEU A 101 2.59 -4.62 -2.78
C LEU A 101 1.13 -4.71 -3.26
N PHE A 102 0.65 -3.68 -3.96
CA PHE A 102 -0.75 -3.64 -4.41
C PHE A 102 -1.01 -4.55 -5.62
N GLN A 103 -0.03 -4.75 -6.50
CA GLN A 103 -0.16 -5.72 -7.60
C GLN A 103 -0.33 -7.14 -7.03
N GLU A 104 0.53 -7.55 -6.10
CA GLU A 104 0.44 -8.86 -5.46
C GLU A 104 -0.87 -9.03 -4.66
N LEU A 105 -1.32 -7.98 -3.94
CA LEU A 105 -2.62 -8.00 -3.25
C LEU A 105 -3.78 -8.19 -4.24
N SER A 106 -3.73 -7.52 -5.38
CA SER A 106 -4.75 -7.67 -6.42
C SER A 106 -4.71 -9.04 -7.07
N GLU A 107 -3.54 -9.66 -7.21
CA GLU A 107 -3.39 -11.03 -7.72
C GLU A 107 -3.96 -12.06 -6.73
N HIS A 108 -3.73 -11.86 -5.42
CA HIS A 108 -4.21 -12.77 -4.37
C HIS A 108 -5.71 -12.65 -4.08
N LEU A 109 -6.24 -11.44 -3.96
CA LEU A 109 -7.63 -11.19 -3.55
C LEU A 109 -8.57 -10.97 -4.74
N GLY A 110 -8.02 -10.52 -5.88
CA GLY A 110 -8.79 -9.91 -6.95
C GLY A 110 -9.13 -8.45 -6.68
N ILE A 111 -9.32 -7.68 -7.75
CA ILE A 111 -9.57 -6.23 -7.67
C ILE A 111 -10.84 -5.87 -6.89
N ARG A 112 -11.88 -6.71 -6.99
CA ARG A 112 -13.17 -6.49 -6.32
C ARG A 112 -13.05 -6.57 -4.80
N LEU A 113 -12.52 -7.67 -4.30
CA LEU A 113 -12.36 -7.89 -2.86
C LEU A 113 -11.35 -6.93 -2.26
N LEU A 114 -10.29 -6.61 -3.01
CA LEU A 114 -9.34 -5.56 -2.61
C LEU A 114 -10.05 -4.21 -2.44
N ASN A 115 -10.90 -3.81 -3.39
CA ASN A 115 -11.66 -2.56 -3.29
C ASN A 115 -12.63 -2.57 -2.09
N GLU A 116 -13.33 -3.68 -1.85
CA GLU A 116 -14.20 -3.85 -0.68
C GLU A 116 -13.43 -3.68 0.65
N ARG A 117 -12.21 -4.23 0.75
CA ARG A 117 -11.36 -4.04 1.94
C ARG A 117 -10.83 -2.61 2.09
N LEU A 118 -10.45 -1.96 0.99
CA LEU A 118 -9.92 -0.59 1.00
C LEU A 118 -11.02 0.47 1.24
N THR A 119 -12.28 0.11 1.02
CA THR A 119 -13.45 0.97 1.25
C THR A 119 -14.13 0.73 2.59
N ASP A 120 -13.60 -0.18 3.42
CA ASP A 120 -14.12 -0.44 4.77
C ASP A 120 -14.11 0.86 5.61
N PRO A 121 -15.28 1.32 6.10
CA PRO A 121 -15.39 2.50 6.95
C PRO A 121 -14.50 2.45 8.20
N ALA A 122 -14.29 1.26 8.78
CA ALA A 122 -13.50 1.12 10.00
C ALA A 122 -12.00 1.38 9.78
N MET A 123 -11.52 1.27 8.55
CA MET A 123 -10.09 1.39 8.20
C MET A 123 -9.77 2.62 7.37
N GLN A 124 -10.75 3.47 7.05
CA GLN A 124 -10.54 4.67 6.23
C GLN A 124 -9.43 5.58 6.77
N ASP A 125 -9.34 5.73 8.09
CA ASP A 125 -8.27 6.52 8.72
C ASP A 125 -6.87 5.96 8.44
N SER A 126 -6.75 4.63 8.33
CA SER A 126 -5.48 3.97 8.00
C SER A 126 -5.11 4.10 6.52
N PHE A 127 -6.08 4.38 5.64
CA PHE A 127 -5.83 4.51 4.20
C PHE A 127 -5.78 5.97 3.72
N LYS A 128 -6.08 6.94 4.60
CA LYS A 128 -6.08 8.37 4.29
C LYS A 128 -4.78 8.87 3.68
N SER A 129 -3.64 8.29 4.08
CA SER A 129 -2.32 8.64 3.56
C SER A 129 -2.00 8.04 2.18
N ILE A 130 -2.72 6.98 1.77
CA ILE A 130 -2.59 6.33 0.46
C ILE A 130 -3.63 6.88 -0.52
N PHE A 131 -4.83 7.20 -0.03
CA PHE A 131 -5.94 7.77 -0.76
C PHE A 131 -6.26 9.18 -0.25
N PRO A 132 -5.35 10.15 -0.46
CA PRO A 132 -5.50 11.51 0.02
C PRO A 132 -6.68 12.21 -0.66
N ARG A 133 -7.50 12.90 0.13
CA ARG A 133 -8.63 13.76 -0.29
C ARG A 133 -8.47 15.22 0.17
N ASP A 134 -7.31 15.54 0.74
CA ASP A 134 -6.97 16.82 1.36
C ASP A 134 -6.53 17.86 0.32
N ASN A 135 -5.65 17.47 -0.60
CA ASN A 135 -5.12 18.35 -1.63
C ASN A 135 -5.39 17.74 -3.02
N PRO A 136 -5.99 18.50 -3.96
CA PRO A 136 -6.24 18.02 -5.33
C PRO A 136 -4.99 17.46 -6.02
N LYS A 137 -3.80 18.03 -5.75
CA LYS A 137 -2.54 17.52 -6.30
C LYS A 137 -2.22 16.12 -5.80
N ASN A 138 -2.39 15.87 -4.50
CA ASN A 138 -2.15 14.56 -3.88
C ASN A 138 -3.18 13.53 -4.37
N THR A 139 -4.45 13.93 -4.49
CA THR A 139 -5.52 13.09 -5.05
C THR A 139 -5.19 12.65 -6.47
N ARG A 140 -4.82 13.59 -7.36
CA ARG A 140 -4.38 13.30 -8.73
C ARG A 140 -3.16 12.41 -8.77
N PHE A 141 -2.17 12.67 -7.92
CA PHE A 141 -0.97 11.85 -7.83
C PHE A 141 -1.31 10.38 -7.49
N ALA A 142 -2.17 10.16 -6.50
CA ALA A 142 -2.63 8.82 -6.13
C ALA A 142 -3.40 8.14 -7.26
N ILE A 143 -4.34 8.83 -7.90
CA ILE A 143 -5.11 8.33 -9.05
C ILE A 143 -4.18 7.91 -10.19
N ASN A 144 -3.23 8.76 -10.56
CA ASN A 144 -2.28 8.52 -11.64
C ASN A 144 -1.33 7.38 -11.31
N PHE A 145 -0.85 7.31 -10.06
CA PHE A 145 -0.01 6.22 -9.59
C PHE A 145 -0.73 4.87 -9.75
N PHE A 146 -1.94 4.72 -9.21
CA PHE A 146 -2.68 3.46 -9.28
C PHE A 146 -3.12 3.10 -10.70
N THR A 147 -3.44 4.09 -11.53
CA THR A 147 -3.74 3.89 -12.95
C THR A 147 -2.51 3.39 -13.72
N SER A 148 -1.32 3.97 -13.46
CA SER A 148 -0.06 3.58 -14.12
C SER A 148 0.41 2.15 -13.79
N ILE A 149 -0.03 1.60 -12.66
CA ILE A 149 0.30 0.22 -12.25
C ILE A 149 -0.79 -0.79 -12.61
N GLY A 150 -1.86 -0.36 -13.30
CA GLY A 150 -2.95 -1.22 -13.77
C GLY A 150 -4.05 -1.48 -12.73
N LEU A 151 -4.09 -0.71 -11.64
CA LEU A 151 -5.05 -0.86 -10.55
C LEU A 151 -6.03 0.32 -10.49
N ALA A 152 -6.57 0.71 -11.65
CA ALA A 152 -7.55 1.78 -11.72
C ALA A 152 -8.83 1.48 -10.90
N GLY A 153 -9.23 0.21 -10.78
CA GLY A 153 -10.48 -0.15 -10.07
C GLY A 153 -10.53 0.27 -8.59
N ILE A 154 -9.39 0.43 -7.91
CA ILE A 154 -9.37 0.84 -6.49
C ILE A 154 -9.43 2.36 -6.27
N THR A 155 -9.30 3.17 -7.33
CA THR A 155 -9.35 4.64 -7.23
C THR A 155 -10.63 5.25 -7.79
N GLU A 156 -11.69 4.45 -8.00
CA GLU A 156 -12.99 4.92 -8.50
C GLU A 156 -13.62 5.98 -7.58
N ASN A 157 -13.69 5.71 -6.28
CA ASN A 157 -14.18 6.68 -5.28
C ASN A 157 -13.39 8.01 -5.25
N LEU A 158 -12.08 7.97 -5.56
CA LEU A 158 -11.24 9.16 -5.61
C LEU A 158 -11.52 9.98 -6.87
N ARG A 159 -11.75 9.31 -8.01
CA ARG A 159 -12.14 9.98 -9.26
C ARG A 159 -13.49 10.65 -9.13
N GLU A 160 -14.48 9.97 -8.54
CA GLU A 160 -15.78 10.57 -8.26
C GLU A 160 -15.65 11.81 -7.38
N TYR A 161 -14.87 11.71 -6.29
CA TYR A 161 -14.60 12.85 -5.41
C TYR A 161 -13.93 14.03 -6.16
N GLU A 162 -12.96 13.75 -7.03
CA GLU A 162 -12.28 14.78 -7.81
C GLU A 162 -13.20 15.44 -8.85
N ASN A 163 -14.04 14.65 -9.53
CA ASN A 163 -15.01 15.12 -10.51
C ASN A 163 -16.07 16.00 -9.85
N THR A 164 -16.66 15.55 -8.74
CA THR A 164 -17.63 16.34 -7.98
C THR A 164 -17.01 17.67 -7.52
N ARG A 165 -15.79 17.65 -6.97
CA ARG A 165 -15.09 18.89 -6.59
C ARG A 165 -14.90 19.84 -7.77
N THR A 166 -14.54 19.29 -8.94
CA THR A 166 -14.35 20.07 -10.16
C THR A 166 -15.67 20.68 -10.67
N GLU A 167 -16.78 19.96 -10.57
CA GLU A 167 -18.11 20.48 -10.89
C GLU A 167 -18.53 21.62 -9.96
N TYR A 168 -18.27 21.50 -8.66
CA TYR A 168 -18.50 22.60 -7.70
C TYR A 168 -17.65 23.83 -8.01
N ASP A 169 -16.34 23.64 -8.26
CA ASP A 169 -15.43 24.73 -8.62
C ASP A 169 -15.89 25.46 -9.90
N PHE A 170 -16.40 24.71 -10.89
CA PHE A 170 -16.95 25.26 -12.13
C PHE A 170 -18.26 26.03 -11.90
N LEU A 171 -19.19 25.49 -11.10
CA LEU A 171 -20.49 26.10 -10.82
C LEU A 171 -20.38 27.37 -9.95
N GLU A 172 -19.49 27.39 -8.97
CA GLU A 172 -19.33 28.55 -8.07
C GLU A 172 -18.41 29.64 -8.65
N ASN A 173 -17.34 29.27 -9.37
CA ASN A 173 -16.29 30.22 -9.76
C ASN A 173 -16.16 30.47 -11.27
N GLY A 174 -16.93 29.75 -12.11
CA GLY A 174 -16.85 29.90 -13.58
C GLY A 174 -15.46 29.57 -14.16
N ASP A 175 -14.65 28.81 -13.42
CA ASP A 175 -13.26 28.54 -13.78
C ASP A 175 -13.16 27.44 -14.84
N CYS A 176 -13.10 27.83 -16.12
CA CYS A 176 -12.93 26.94 -17.26
C CYS A 176 -11.58 26.17 -17.28
N SER A 177 -10.63 26.48 -16.39
CA SER A 177 -9.33 25.81 -16.37
C SER A 177 -9.41 24.34 -15.96
N ALA A 178 -10.48 23.94 -15.26
CA ALA A 178 -10.66 22.59 -14.76
C ALA A 178 -11.20 21.58 -15.80
N LEU A 179 -11.69 22.05 -16.96
CA LEU A 179 -12.16 21.21 -18.07
C LEU A 179 -11.04 20.73 -19.00
N ILE A 180 -9.79 21.15 -18.77
CA ILE A 180 -8.70 20.98 -19.75
C ILE A 180 -7.96 19.64 -19.62
N ASN A 181 -8.21 18.81 -18.62
CA ASN A 181 -7.48 17.54 -18.54
C ASN A 181 -8.33 16.35 -18.11
N PRO A 182 -8.94 15.62 -19.07
CA PRO A 182 -9.64 14.39 -18.74
C PRO A 182 -8.70 13.22 -18.48
N TYR A 183 -7.42 13.24 -18.91
CA TYR A 183 -6.45 12.15 -18.70
C TYR A 183 -5.01 12.65 -18.77
#